data_AF-A0A3M1QRU8-F1
#
_entry.id   AF-A0A3M1QRU8-F1
#
_cell.length_a   1.000
_cell.length_b   1.000
_cell.length_c   1.000
_cell.angle_alpha   90.00
_cell.angle_beta   90.00
_cell.angle_gamma   90.00
#
_symmetry.space_group_name_H-M   'P 1'
#
loop_
_entity.id
_entity.type
_entity.pdbx_description
1 polymer ?
#
loop_
_entity_poly.entity_id
_entity_poly.type
_entity_poly.pdbx_seq_one_letter_code
_entity_poly.pdbx_strand_id
1 'polypeptide(L)'
;MMRAESGGVLRIENVLDNQGGVIEAFDGSLVEIATEANTGGQALRGGTLRTEGTGVVRITDRSRLTDVTNEGAIEQAANIVVKWAGTLTNDGVYTLADDGAHANTVELRSDVTIAGQGELILQRRVFPEHRIQSAFGELWTLTNGVGHTIRGQGLIGAHDLGFVNDGRVVADASGALEIRAHSSMPVVNHGHMVVASGATLRVRDADFTNNTFTTDGDVTIRAGGTFLRTGGNGAEYIQSDGNTVVKGALTVDEFVRLDAGTLSGSGTITTPQLVNAGGSVEPGNSAGVLTVAGDYVQQAGGELRIELGGPQPGSQHDQLVVQGDAALAGALRVLPIDGFVPQLGQSFVILTAGGLSGTFAEVTGPGAWSVDYSNARVTITVQQTPDPGLDGDCDVDLGDLALLLADFGCSGDGCPGDLDGDGDTDFTDLAVLLANFGALCP
;
A
#
# COMPACT_ATOMS: atom_id res chain seq x y z
N MET A 1 20.21 -13.65 -34.29
CA MET A 1 20.61 -12.42 -33.58
C MET A 1 20.68 -11.30 -34.59
N MET A 2 19.97 -10.20 -34.35
CA MET A 2 20.09 -8.95 -35.12
C MET A 2 20.66 -7.87 -34.21
N ARG A 3 21.49 -6.96 -34.73
CA ARG A 3 22.20 -5.99 -33.90
C ARG A 3 22.44 -4.66 -34.62
N ALA A 4 22.26 -3.57 -33.89
CA ALA A 4 22.79 -2.25 -34.22
C ALA A 4 24.03 -1.97 -33.35
N GLU A 5 25.12 -1.55 -33.97
CA GLU A 5 26.39 -1.28 -33.30
C GLU A 5 27.13 -0.09 -33.92
N SER A 6 28.12 0.45 -33.22
CA SER A 6 28.98 1.54 -33.70
C SER A 6 28.21 2.80 -34.14
N GLY A 7 27.10 3.11 -33.47
CA GLY A 7 26.22 4.24 -33.81
C GLY A 7 25.26 3.97 -34.98
N GLY A 8 25.18 2.72 -35.43
CA GLY A 8 24.30 2.31 -36.52
C GLY A 8 22.82 2.28 -36.13
N VAL A 9 21.97 2.24 -37.16
CA VAL A 9 20.52 2.04 -37.02
C VAL A 9 20.14 0.72 -37.66
N LEU A 10 19.52 -0.18 -36.90
CA LEU A 10 18.83 -1.36 -37.43
C LEU A 10 17.33 -1.08 -37.48
N ARG A 11 16.75 -0.96 -38.67
CA ARG A 11 15.32 -0.70 -38.85
C ARG A 11 14.57 -1.97 -39.26
N ILE A 12 13.48 -2.27 -38.55
CA ILE A 12 12.60 -3.42 -38.77
C ILE A 12 11.26 -2.91 -39.31
N GLU A 13 10.99 -3.17 -40.60
CA GLU A 13 9.79 -2.66 -41.30
C GLU A 13 8.75 -3.75 -41.60
N ASN A 14 9.10 -5.03 -41.40
CA ASN A 14 8.21 -6.16 -41.64
C ASN A 14 7.87 -6.92 -40.36
N VAL A 15 6.77 -7.67 -40.41
CA VAL A 15 6.41 -8.66 -39.37
C VAL A 15 7.59 -9.59 -39.12
N LEU A 16 8.00 -9.70 -37.85
CA LEU A 16 9.10 -10.55 -37.43
C LEU A 16 8.65 -11.53 -36.34
N ASP A 17 8.71 -12.83 -36.65
CA ASP A 17 8.72 -13.87 -35.63
C ASP A 17 10.17 -14.02 -35.14
N ASN A 18 10.44 -13.55 -33.93
CA ASN A 18 11.75 -13.55 -33.28
C ASN A 18 11.80 -14.56 -32.13
N GLN A 19 10.99 -15.62 -32.17
CA GLN A 19 10.97 -16.63 -31.10
C GLN A 19 12.39 -17.18 -30.82
N GLY A 20 12.83 -17.04 -29.57
CA GLY A 20 14.18 -17.42 -29.11
C GLY A 20 15.34 -16.57 -29.65
N GLY A 21 15.06 -15.53 -30.44
CA GLY A 21 16.05 -14.63 -31.00
C GLY A 21 16.30 -13.39 -30.15
N VAL A 22 17.46 -12.77 -30.32
CA VAL A 22 17.84 -11.49 -29.69
C VAL A 22 17.99 -10.41 -30.76
N ILE A 23 17.37 -9.25 -30.51
CA ILE A 23 17.54 -8.01 -31.26
C ILE A 23 18.13 -6.97 -30.31
N GLU A 24 19.25 -6.37 -30.70
CA GLU A 24 20.06 -5.60 -29.76
C GLU A 24 20.54 -4.25 -30.30
N ALA A 25 20.46 -3.22 -29.45
CA ALA A 25 21.11 -1.93 -29.68
C ALA A 25 22.30 -1.75 -28.72
N PHE A 26 23.52 -1.70 -29.24
CA PHE A 26 24.71 -1.37 -28.44
C PHE A 26 24.77 0.12 -28.09
N ASP A 27 25.75 0.50 -27.26
CA ASP A 27 26.01 1.88 -26.87
C ASP A 27 26.00 2.84 -28.09
N GLY A 28 25.25 3.94 -27.96
CA GLY A 28 25.05 4.95 -29.00
C GLY A 28 24.28 4.50 -30.25
N SER A 29 23.78 3.27 -30.30
CA SER A 29 23.12 2.68 -31.48
C SER A 29 21.60 2.60 -31.32
N LEU A 30 20.87 2.45 -32.42
CA LEU A 30 19.41 2.44 -32.44
C LEU A 30 18.88 1.18 -33.12
N VAL A 31 17.95 0.49 -32.46
CA VAL A 31 17.02 -0.43 -33.14
C VAL A 31 15.71 0.30 -33.31
N GLU A 32 15.19 0.36 -34.52
CA GLU A 32 13.92 1.00 -34.83
C GLU A 32 12.88 -0.05 -35.26
N ILE A 33 11.75 -0.11 -34.57
CA ILE A 33 10.61 -0.96 -34.92
C ILE A 33 9.57 -0.06 -35.59
N ALA A 34 9.44 -0.21 -36.91
CA ALA A 34 8.67 0.66 -37.79
C ALA A 34 7.76 -0.15 -38.72
N THR A 35 7.05 -1.13 -38.17
CA THR A 35 6.14 -1.99 -38.92
C THR A 35 4.74 -1.35 -38.94
N GLU A 36 4.19 -1.04 -40.10
CA GLU A 36 2.79 -0.60 -40.20
C GLU A 36 1.82 -1.78 -40.06
N ALA A 37 1.30 -2.03 -38.86
CA ALA A 37 0.22 -3.00 -38.64
C ALA A 37 -1.17 -2.37 -38.88
N ASN A 38 -1.39 -1.74 -40.05
CA ASN A 38 -2.70 -1.18 -40.41
C ASN A 38 -3.77 -2.27 -40.65
N THR A 39 -3.38 -3.53 -40.86
CA THR A 39 -4.29 -4.66 -41.16
C THR A 39 -4.05 -5.91 -40.30
N GLY A 40 -3.74 -5.73 -39.01
CA GLY A 40 -3.71 -6.86 -38.06
C GLY A 40 -2.46 -7.75 -38.11
N GLY A 41 -1.43 -7.35 -38.87
CA GLY A 41 -0.10 -7.98 -38.82
C GLY A 41 0.59 -7.79 -37.46
N GLN A 42 1.26 -8.82 -36.95
CA GLN A 42 2.12 -8.72 -35.78
C GLN A 42 3.38 -7.91 -36.14
N ALA A 43 3.87 -7.00 -35.29
CA ALA A 43 5.16 -6.36 -35.53
C ALA A 43 6.30 -7.29 -35.12
N LEU A 44 6.22 -7.76 -33.88
CA LEU A 44 7.21 -8.61 -33.25
C LEU A 44 6.51 -9.68 -32.41
N ARG A 45 6.83 -10.94 -32.67
CA ARG A 45 6.35 -12.08 -31.89
C ARG A 45 7.54 -12.81 -31.27
N GLY A 46 7.56 -12.92 -29.95
CA GLY A 46 8.61 -13.64 -29.23
C GLY A 46 9.97 -12.92 -29.17
N GLY A 47 10.88 -13.52 -28.40
CA GLY A 47 12.28 -13.14 -28.34
C GLY A 47 12.58 -11.94 -27.45
N THR A 48 13.86 -11.57 -27.43
CA THR A 48 14.42 -10.56 -26.54
C THR A 48 14.83 -9.30 -27.30
N LEU A 49 14.38 -8.16 -26.81
CA LEU A 49 14.88 -6.82 -27.12
C LEU A 49 15.87 -6.42 -26.03
N ARG A 50 17.11 -6.10 -26.41
CA ARG A 50 18.19 -5.76 -25.46
C ARG A 50 18.87 -4.46 -25.85
N THR A 51 19.36 -3.73 -24.85
CA THR A 51 20.20 -2.55 -25.06
C THR A 51 21.41 -2.57 -24.16
N GLU A 52 22.54 -2.03 -24.63
CA GLU A 52 23.73 -1.79 -23.83
C GLU A 52 24.09 -0.30 -23.82
N GLY A 53 24.63 0.20 -22.71
CA GLY A 53 25.02 1.60 -22.57
C GLY A 53 23.88 2.57 -22.86
N THR A 54 24.08 3.46 -23.82
CA THR A 54 23.09 4.43 -24.31
C THR A 54 22.28 3.95 -25.52
N GLY A 55 22.39 2.67 -25.89
CA GLY A 55 21.60 2.06 -26.95
C GLY A 55 20.10 2.10 -26.63
N VAL A 56 19.26 2.26 -27.66
CA VAL A 56 17.80 2.36 -27.51
C VAL A 56 17.10 1.50 -28.55
N VAL A 57 16.01 0.86 -28.13
CA VAL A 57 15.00 0.32 -29.05
C VAL A 57 13.85 1.32 -29.14
N ARG A 58 13.63 1.95 -30.30
CA ARG A 58 12.53 2.90 -30.51
C ARG A 58 11.45 2.29 -31.38
N ILE A 59 10.21 2.32 -30.92
CA ILE A 59 9.04 1.97 -31.73
C ILE A 59 8.52 3.26 -32.35
N THR A 60 8.51 3.36 -33.68
CA THR A 60 8.20 4.61 -34.41
C THR A 60 6.92 4.55 -35.24
N ASP A 61 6.36 3.36 -35.46
CA ASP A 61 5.07 3.16 -36.14
C ASP A 61 4.12 2.25 -35.36
N ARG A 62 2.85 2.21 -35.82
CA ARG A 62 1.79 1.38 -35.23
C ARG A 62 2.16 -0.10 -35.24
N SER A 63 2.67 -0.60 -34.13
CA SER A 63 3.24 -1.94 -34.01
C SER A 63 2.40 -2.84 -33.11
N ARG A 64 2.59 -4.17 -33.20
CA ARG A 64 2.05 -5.14 -32.23
C ARG A 64 3.17 -5.99 -31.65
N LEU A 65 3.33 -5.93 -30.32
CA LEU A 65 4.22 -6.80 -29.56
C LEU A 65 3.41 -7.97 -29.00
N THR A 66 3.92 -9.19 -29.15
CA THR A 66 3.28 -10.39 -28.59
C THR A 66 4.36 -11.31 -28.03
N ASP A 67 4.25 -11.65 -26.74
CA ASP A 67 5.20 -12.55 -26.05
C ASP A 67 6.67 -12.08 -26.09
N VAL A 68 6.90 -10.76 -26.02
CA VAL A 68 8.23 -10.15 -26.15
C VAL A 68 8.88 -9.97 -24.77
N THR A 69 10.18 -10.26 -24.70
CA THR A 69 11.03 -9.94 -23.55
C THR A 69 11.80 -8.64 -23.81
N ASN A 70 11.77 -7.70 -22.87
CA ASN A 70 12.57 -6.49 -22.86
C ASN A 70 13.63 -6.56 -21.75
N GLU A 71 14.91 -6.58 -22.11
CA GLU A 71 16.07 -6.52 -21.22
C GLU A 71 16.79 -5.15 -21.33
N GLY A 72 16.18 -4.15 -21.96
CA GLY A 72 16.82 -2.89 -22.27
C GLY A 72 15.90 -1.66 -22.19
N ALA A 73 16.32 -0.57 -22.82
CA ALA A 73 15.58 0.67 -22.94
C ALA A 73 14.71 0.66 -24.20
N ILE A 74 13.39 0.53 -24.03
CA ILE A 74 12.40 0.72 -25.08
C ILE A 74 11.77 2.11 -24.94
N GLU A 75 11.70 2.82 -26.05
CA GLU A 75 11.00 4.10 -26.17
C GLU A 75 9.88 4.01 -27.21
N GLN A 76 8.66 4.34 -26.81
CA GLN A 76 7.57 4.54 -27.75
C GLN A 76 7.59 5.98 -28.26
N ALA A 77 7.75 6.17 -29.57
CA ALA A 77 7.73 7.49 -30.18
C ALA A 77 6.34 8.14 -30.08
N ALA A 78 6.31 9.46 -30.08
CA ALA A 78 5.09 10.26 -29.91
C ALA A 78 4.00 9.95 -30.94
N ASN A 79 2.74 10.05 -30.51
CA ASN A 79 1.55 9.95 -31.36
C ASN A 79 1.33 8.58 -32.04
N ILE A 80 1.86 7.49 -31.45
CA ILE A 80 1.65 6.14 -31.99
C ILE A 80 0.85 5.25 -31.04
N VAL A 81 0.23 4.21 -31.64
CA VAL A 81 -0.45 3.14 -30.93
C VAL A 81 0.39 1.87 -31.02
N VAL A 82 0.84 1.34 -29.90
CA VAL A 82 1.48 0.02 -29.81
C VAL A 82 0.50 -0.97 -29.20
N LYS A 83 0.25 -2.06 -29.93
CA LYS A 83 -0.66 -3.11 -29.50
C LYS A 83 0.09 -4.15 -28.68
N TRP A 84 -0.43 -4.53 -27.52
CA TRP A 84 0.14 -5.58 -26.69
C TRP A 84 -0.78 -6.80 -26.64
N ALA A 85 -0.19 -7.98 -26.55
CA ALA A 85 -0.90 -9.24 -26.36
C ALA A 85 0.00 -10.29 -25.71
N GLY A 86 -0.62 -11.24 -25.00
CA GLY A 86 0.08 -12.28 -24.27
C GLY A 86 0.91 -11.71 -23.12
N THR A 87 2.06 -12.30 -22.85
CA THR A 87 2.94 -11.86 -21.76
C THR A 87 4.05 -10.98 -22.28
N LEU A 88 4.19 -9.76 -21.76
CA LEU A 88 5.39 -8.96 -21.99
C LEU A 88 6.30 -9.07 -20.77
N THR A 89 7.44 -9.74 -20.91
CA THR A 89 8.44 -9.77 -19.85
C THR A 89 9.29 -8.52 -19.95
N ASN A 90 9.14 -7.59 -19.01
CA ASN A 90 9.92 -6.36 -18.96
C ASN A 90 10.88 -6.43 -17.77
N ASP A 91 12.15 -6.72 -18.05
CA ASP A 91 13.28 -6.65 -17.10
C ASP A 91 14.11 -5.36 -17.27
N GLY A 92 13.82 -4.59 -18.32
CA GLY A 92 14.40 -3.28 -18.59
C GLY A 92 13.45 -2.11 -18.30
N VAL A 93 13.52 -1.06 -19.12
CA VAL A 93 12.67 0.13 -19.01
C VAL A 93 11.87 0.30 -20.31
N TYR A 94 10.54 0.33 -20.21
CA TYR A 94 9.65 0.70 -21.30
C TYR A 94 9.09 2.10 -21.02
N THR A 95 9.38 3.07 -21.89
CA THR A 95 8.96 4.47 -21.69
C THR A 95 7.94 4.89 -22.73
N LEU A 96 6.79 5.39 -22.27
CA LEU A 96 5.92 6.25 -23.07
C LEU A 96 6.44 7.68 -22.93
N ALA A 97 7.27 8.09 -23.90
CA ALA A 97 8.01 9.36 -23.86
C ALA A 97 7.11 10.57 -24.18
N ASP A 98 7.23 11.66 -23.43
CA ASP A 98 6.46 12.90 -23.66
C ASP A 98 7.22 13.84 -24.61
N ASP A 99 6.66 14.13 -25.78
CA ASP A 99 7.18 15.12 -26.73
C ASP A 99 6.63 16.54 -26.48
N GLY A 100 5.80 16.71 -25.45
CA GLY A 100 5.13 17.94 -25.08
C GLY A 100 3.81 18.18 -25.80
N ALA A 101 3.46 17.42 -26.84
CA ALA A 101 2.32 17.71 -27.72
C ALA A 101 1.33 16.55 -27.90
N HIS A 102 1.79 15.31 -27.91
CA HIS A 102 0.98 14.16 -28.32
C HIS A 102 0.89 13.07 -27.24
N ALA A 103 -0.14 12.24 -27.36
CA ALA A 103 -0.29 11.06 -26.51
C ALA A 103 0.26 9.80 -27.19
N ASN A 104 1.04 9.04 -26.42
CA ASN A 104 1.31 7.64 -26.70
C ASN A 104 0.18 6.75 -26.17
N THR A 105 -0.19 5.76 -26.97
CA THR A 105 -1.21 4.78 -26.60
C THR A 105 -0.65 3.37 -26.65
N VAL A 106 -0.89 2.60 -25.58
CA VAL A 106 -0.80 1.15 -25.59
C VAL A 106 -2.20 0.58 -25.67
N GLU A 107 -2.46 -0.31 -26.62
CA GLU A 107 -3.78 -0.93 -26.81
C GLU A 107 -3.69 -2.44 -26.60
N LEU A 108 -4.44 -2.96 -25.62
CA LEU A 108 -4.50 -4.39 -25.37
C LEU A 108 -5.30 -5.09 -26.47
N ARG A 109 -4.81 -6.27 -26.88
CA ARG A 109 -5.44 -7.13 -27.89
C ARG A 109 -5.70 -8.56 -27.40
N SER A 110 -5.55 -8.76 -26.10
CA SER A 110 -5.90 -9.91 -25.27
C SER A 110 -5.77 -9.43 -23.82
N ASP A 111 -6.03 -10.29 -22.84
CA ASP A 111 -5.44 -10.10 -21.52
C ASP A 111 -3.92 -10.01 -21.66
N VAL A 112 -3.30 -9.08 -20.91
CA VAL A 112 -1.86 -8.84 -20.95
C VAL A 112 -1.31 -8.86 -19.53
N THR A 113 -0.27 -9.67 -19.34
CA THR A 113 0.55 -9.63 -18.13
C THR A 113 1.88 -8.96 -18.47
N ILE A 114 2.24 -7.94 -17.72
CA ILE A 114 3.61 -7.40 -17.72
C ILE A 114 4.39 -8.15 -16.63
N ALA A 115 5.23 -9.09 -17.02
CA ALA A 115 6.12 -9.83 -16.11
C ALA A 115 7.49 -9.13 -16.01
N GLY A 116 8.40 -9.70 -15.23
CA GLY A 116 9.77 -9.20 -15.09
C GLY A 116 9.97 -8.22 -13.94
N GLN A 117 11.19 -7.72 -13.78
CA GLN A 117 11.60 -6.85 -12.67
C GLN A 117 11.76 -5.37 -13.06
N GLY A 118 11.45 -5.04 -14.32
CA GLY A 118 11.66 -3.75 -14.92
C GLY A 118 10.58 -2.72 -14.63
N GLU A 119 10.61 -1.63 -15.39
CA GLU A 119 9.69 -0.49 -15.24
C GLU A 119 8.96 -0.14 -16.53
N LEU A 120 7.66 0.18 -16.41
CA LEU A 120 6.87 0.91 -17.39
C LEU A 120 6.66 2.34 -16.90
N ILE A 121 7.11 3.32 -17.68
CA ILE A 121 7.06 4.75 -17.30
C ILE A 121 6.08 5.49 -18.21
N LEU A 122 5.05 6.10 -17.62
CA LEU A 122 4.15 7.04 -18.29
C LEU A 122 4.55 8.47 -17.92
N GLN A 123 4.85 9.32 -18.90
CA GLN A 123 5.40 10.64 -18.64
C GLN A 123 4.43 11.81 -18.82
N ARG A 124 3.20 11.59 -19.30
CA ARG A 124 2.29 12.67 -19.70
C ARG A 124 0.87 12.52 -19.20
N ARG A 125 0.36 13.58 -18.57
CA ARG A 125 -1.02 13.68 -18.08
C ARG A 125 -1.86 14.82 -18.69
N VAL A 126 -1.25 15.75 -19.42
CA VAL A 126 -1.97 16.85 -20.08
C VAL A 126 -2.68 16.30 -21.31
N PHE A 127 -3.98 16.60 -21.48
CA PHE A 127 -4.72 16.11 -22.65
C PHE A 127 -4.03 16.55 -23.96
N PRO A 128 -3.79 15.63 -24.91
CA PRO A 128 -4.06 14.19 -24.79
C PRO A 128 -3.02 13.49 -23.89
N GLU A 129 -3.45 12.72 -22.88
CA GLU A 129 -2.59 12.01 -21.93
C GLU A 129 -2.10 10.65 -22.47
N HIS A 130 -0.93 10.19 -21.98
CA HIS A 130 -0.46 8.83 -22.25
C HIS A 130 -1.43 7.84 -21.66
N ARG A 131 -1.77 6.81 -22.45
CA ARG A 131 -2.80 5.86 -22.04
C ARG A 131 -2.45 4.42 -22.34
N ILE A 132 -2.87 3.53 -21.45
CA ILE A 132 -3.07 2.11 -21.71
C ILE A 132 -4.58 1.89 -21.81
N GLN A 133 -5.02 1.15 -22.82
CA GLN A 133 -6.43 0.99 -23.12
C GLN A 133 -6.77 -0.42 -23.60
N SER A 134 -8.03 -0.83 -23.44
CA SER A 134 -8.53 -2.00 -24.18
C SER A 134 -8.81 -1.62 -25.63
N ALA A 135 -8.90 -2.64 -26.49
CA ALA A 135 -9.50 -2.47 -27.80
C ALA A 135 -11.00 -2.16 -27.66
N PHE A 136 -11.54 -1.31 -28.53
CA PHE A 136 -12.94 -0.89 -28.46
C PHE A 136 -13.90 -2.09 -28.48
N GLY A 137 -14.78 -2.16 -27.48
CA GLY A 137 -15.77 -3.24 -27.34
C GLY A 137 -15.24 -4.52 -26.68
N GLU A 138 -13.99 -4.53 -26.24
CA GLU A 138 -13.36 -5.68 -25.57
C GLU A 138 -13.08 -5.36 -24.10
N LEU A 139 -13.24 -6.37 -23.23
CA LEU A 139 -13.01 -6.27 -21.79
C LEU A 139 -11.73 -7.03 -21.41
N TRP A 140 -10.57 -6.46 -21.73
CA TRP A 140 -9.27 -7.07 -21.41
C TRP A 140 -8.75 -6.59 -20.06
N THR A 141 -8.00 -7.45 -19.37
CA THR A 141 -7.31 -7.13 -18.14
C THR A 141 -5.84 -6.85 -18.40
N LEU A 142 -5.33 -5.77 -17.81
CA LEU A 142 -3.90 -5.55 -17.62
C LEU A 142 -3.50 -6.04 -16.23
N THR A 143 -2.57 -6.99 -16.18
CA THR A 143 -1.94 -7.45 -14.94
C THR A 143 -0.52 -6.90 -14.86
N ASN A 144 -0.25 -6.06 -13.87
CA ASN A 144 1.11 -5.70 -13.48
C ASN A 144 1.69 -6.82 -12.62
N GLY A 145 2.58 -7.64 -13.17
CA GLY A 145 3.09 -8.85 -12.52
C GLY A 145 4.06 -8.57 -11.37
N VAL A 146 4.28 -9.60 -10.55
CA VAL A 146 5.17 -9.55 -9.38
C VAL A 146 6.58 -9.07 -9.78
N GLY A 147 7.08 -8.07 -9.06
CA GLY A 147 8.40 -7.47 -9.28
C GLY A 147 8.43 -6.34 -10.31
N HIS A 148 7.43 -6.24 -11.20
CA HIS A 148 7.38 -5.18 -12.20
C HIS A 148 6.80 -3.87 -11.62
N THR A 149 7.31 -2.73 -12.09
CA THR A 149 6.85 -1.40 -11.66
C THR A 149 6.15 -0.64 -12.79
N ILE A 150 4.95 -0.11 -12.54
CA ILE A 150 4.33 0.93 -13.39
C ILE A 150 4.42 2.26 -12.65
N ARG A 151 4.93 3.32 -13.28
CA ARG A 151 5.11 4.62 -12.61
C ARG A 151 4.92 5.85 -13.48
N GLY A 152 4.87 7.01 -12.82
CA GLY A 152 4.80 8.33 -13.44
C GLY A 152 3.39 8.94 -13.39
N GLN A 153 2.91 9.40 -14.54
CA GLN A 153 1.62 10.07 -14.73
C GLN A 153 0.99 9.71 -16.08
N GLY A 154 -0.34 9.60 -16.12
CA GLY A 154 -1.05 9.17 -17.32
C GLY A 154 -2.39 8.51 -17.00
N LEU A 155 -2.84 7.63 -17.89
CA LEU A 155 -4.10 6.91 -17.76
C LEU A 155 -3.89 5.41 -18.02
N ILE A 156 -4.35 4.58 -17.12
CA ILE A 156 -4.48 3.13 -17.28
C ILE A 156 -5.97 2.85 -17.37
N GLY A 157 -6.42 2.21 -18.44
CA GLY A 157 -7.81 1.87 -18.68
C GLY A 157 -8.65 2.94 -19.39
N ALA A 158 -8.18 3.44 -20.53
CA ALA A 158 -9.15 3.96 -21.50
C ALA A 158 -9.93 2.79 -22.14
N HIS A 159 -11.20 3.00 -22.50
CA HIS A 159 -12.07 2.00 -23.11
C HIS A 159 -12.16 0.68 -22.32
N ASP A 160 -12.71 0.70 -21.11
CA ASP A 160 -13.24 -0.51 -20.49
C ASP A 160 -12.21 -1.63 -20.23
N LEU A 161 -11.18 -1.31 -19.44
CA LEU A 161 -10.08 -2.23 -19.09
C LEU A 161 -10.22 -2.71 -17.62
N GLY A 162 -9.89 -3.97 -17.35
CA GLY A 162 -9.67 -4.47 -15.99
C GLY A 162 -8.22 -4.21 -15.56
N PHE A 163 -7.99 -4.00 -14.26
CA PHE A 163 -6.63 -3.76 -13.76
C PHE A 163 -6.33 -4.56 -12.49
N VAL A 164 -5.26 -5.35 -12.55
CA VAL A 164 -4.72 -6.11 -11.42
C VAL A 164 -3.28 -5.69 -11.20
N ASN A 165 -2.94 -5.33 -9.96
CA ASN A 165 -1.57 -5.06 -9.56
C ASN A 165 -1.05 -6.13 -8.61
N ASP A 166 -0.17 -7.01 -9.09
CA ASP A 166 0.65 -7.93 -8.28
C ASP A 166 2.06 -7.37 -8.01
N GLY A 167 2.49 -6.41 -8.82
CA GLY A 167 3.77 -5.71 -8.70
C GLY A 167 3.65 -4.39 -7.95
N ARG A 168 4.32 -3.37 -8.47
CA ARG A 168 4.38 -2.04 -7.87
C ARG A 168 3.76 -0.98 -8.78
N VAL A 169 2.89 -0.12 -8.24
CA VAL A 169 2.40 1.09 -8.93
C VAL A 169 2.89 2.32 -8.18
N VAL A 170 3.47 3.30 -8.88
CA VAL A 170 4.01 4.51 -8.26
C VAL A 170 3.52 5.77 -8.97
N ALA A 171 2.69 6.56 -8.29
CA ALA A 171 2.42 7.94 -8.68
C ALA A 171 3.51 8.85 -8.10
N ASP A 172 4.40 9.36 -8.96
CA ASP A 172 5.56 10.17 -8.55
C ASP A 172 5.84 11.38 -9.44
N ALA A 173 4.87 11.76 -10.27
CA ALA A 173 4.89 12.98 -11.06
C ALA A 173 3.79 13.96 -10.58
N SER A 174 3.90 15.22 -11.01
CA SER A 174 3.00 16.29 -10.58
C SER A 174 1.56 16.15 -11.11
N GLY A 175 1.39 15.49 -12.25
CA GLY A 175 0.07 15.10 -12.75
C GLY A 175 -0.33 13.74 -12.18
N ALA A 176 -1.64 13.48 -12.17
CA ALA A 176 -2.16 12.22 -11.68
C ALA A 176 -1.72 11.02 -12.55
N LEU A 177 -1.36 9.93 -11.88
CA LEU A 177 -1.53 8.59 -12.46
C LEU A 177 -2.97 8.17 -12.20
N GLU A 178 -3.71 7.87 -13.25
CA GLU A 178 -5.10 7.44 -13.12
C GLU A 178 -5.28 6.00 -13.56
N ILE A 179 -5.97 5.22 -12.73
CA ILE A 179 -6.53 3.92 -13.09
C ILE A 179 -8.03 4.14 -13.29
N ARG A 180 -8.49 3.92 -14.50
CA ARG A 180 -9.89 4.02 -14.90
C ARG A 180 -10.37 2.66 -15.38
N ALA A 181 -10.96 1.86 -14.52
CA ALA A 181 -11.43 0.54 -14.94
C ALA A 181 -12.85 0.59 -15.51
N HIS A 182 -13.23 -0.45 -16.25
CA HIS A 182 -14.62 -0.69 -16.60
C HIS A 182 -15.48 -0.88 -15.34
N SER A 183 -16.75 -0.50 -15.40
CA SER A 183 -17.70 -0.62 -14.27
C SER A 183 -17.92 -2.07 -13.80
N SER A 184 -17.77 -3.06 -14.68
CA SER A 184 -17.98 -4.47 -14.35
C SER A 184 -16.70 -5.26 -14.06
N MET A 185 -15.53 -4.62 -14.02
CA MET A 185 -14.24 -5.31 -13.83
C MET A 185 -13.51 -4.72 -12.64
N PRO A 186 -13.13 -5.52 -11.63
CA PRO A 186 -12.52 -4.99 -10.41
C PRO A 186 -11.19 -4.29 -10.66
N VAL A 187 -10.88 -3.29 -9.83
CA VAL A 187 -9.49 -2.81 -9.65
C VAL A 187 -8.95 -3.48 -8.40
N VAL A 188 -7.98 -4.36 -8.59
CA VAL A 188 -7.42 -5.15 -7.48
C VAL A 188 -5.94 -4.83 -7.29
N ASN A 189 -5.54 -4.65 -6.04
CA ASN A 189 -4.15 -4.51 -5.62
C ASN A 189 -3.74 -5.66 -4.70
N HIS A 190 -2.94 -6.57 -5.23
CA HIS A 190 -2.21 -7.62 -4.49
C HIS A 190 -0.78 -7.21 -4.12
N GLY A 191 -0.21 -6.25 -4.85
CA GLY A 191 1.15 -5.75 -4.66
C GLY A 191 1.19 -4.42 -3.88
N HIS A 192 2.03 -3.49 -4.31
CA HIS A 192 2.23 -2.21 -3.60
C HIS A 192 1.87 -0.99 -4.45
N MET A 193 0.89 -0.20 -4.02
CA MET A 193 0.61 1.13 -4.59
C MET A 193 1.25 2.22 -3.75
N VAL A 194 1.94 3.15 -4.39
CA VAL A 194 2.64 4.25 -3.70
C VAL A 194 2.33 5.60 -4.31
N VAL A 195 1.91 6.54 -3.47
CA VAL A 195 1.70 7.94 -3.84
C VAL A 195 2.80 8.79 -3.21
N ALA A 196 3.66 9.38 -4.03
CA ALA A 196 4.72 10.26 -3.58
C ALA A 196 4.19 11.64 -3.14
N SER A 197 5.03 12.40 -2.45
CA SER A 197 4.72 13.78 -2.05
C SER A 197 4.41 14.64 -3.29
N GLY A 198 3.29 15.35 -3.26
CA GLY A 198 2.83 16.21 -4.35
C GLY A 198 2.24 15.46 -5.55
N ALA A 199 2.23 14.12 -5.52
CA ALA A 199 1.64 13.29 -6.57
C ALA A 199 0.19 12.92 -6.25
N THR A 200 -0.53 12.49 -7.27
CA THR A 200 -1.89 11.95 -7.13
C THR A 200 -2.00 10.60 -7.81
N LEU A 201 -2.48 9.59 -7.09
CA LEU A 201 -3.01 8.36 -7.67
C LEU A 201 -4.53 8.44 -7.63
N ARG A 202 -5.18 8.30 -8.78
CA ARG A 202 -6.63 8.32 -8.86
C ARG A 202 -7.16 7.01 -9.39
N VAL A 203 -7.99 6.34 -8.61
CA VAL A 203 -8.75 5.17 -9.04
C VAL A 203 -10.20 5.61 -9.24
N ARG A 204 -10.71 5.44 -10.46
CA ARG A 204 -12.09 5.73 -10.80
C ARG A 204 -12.63 4.74 -11.82
N ASP A 205 -13.91 4.86 -12.15
CA ASP A 205 -14.53 3.99 -13.14
C ASP A 205 -14.83 4.78 -14.40
N ALA A 206 -14.87 4.10 -15.54
CA ALA A 206 -15.18 4.71 -16.82
C ALA A 206 -16.58 5.36 -16.82
N ASP A 207 -17.53 4.70 -16.16
CA ASP A 207 -18.96 5.02 -16.22
C ASP A 207 -19.58 5.48 -14.89
N PHE A 208 -18.77 5.65 -13.83
CA PHE A 208 -19.25 6.07 -12.49
C PHE A 208 -20.36 5.16 -11.92
N THR A 209 -20.32 3.85 -12.19
CA THR A 209 -21.42 2.92 -11.88
C THR A 209 -20.90 1.60 -11.28
N ASN A 210 -20.32 1.62 -10.08
CA ASN A 210 -20.13 0.44 -9.23
C ASN A 210 -18.85 -0.40 -9.41
N ASN A 211 -17.65 0.18 -9.38
CA ASN A 211 -16.47 -0.65 -9.13
C ASN A 211 -15.93 -0.45 -7.71
N THR A 212 -15.60 -1.55 -7.05
CA THR A 212 -14.90 -1.52 -5.78
C THR A 212 -13.40 -1.51 -6.06
N PHE A 213 -12.64 -0.61 -5.43
CA PHE A 213 -11.20 -0.81 -5.31
C PHE A 213 -10.96 -1.77 -4.15
N THR A 214 -10.35 -2.92 -4.43
CA THR A 214 -9.99 -3.90 -3.40
C THR A 214 -8.49 -4.00 -3.28
N THR A 215 -7.98 -4.04 -2.05
CA THR A 215 -6.57 -4.27 -1.76
C THR A 215 -6.41 -5.32 -0.66
N ASP A 216 -5.65 -6.36 -0.94
CA ASP A 216 -5.02 -7.26 0.03
C ASP A 216 -3.49 -7.06 0.05
N GLY A 217 -2.94 -6.28 -0.88
CA GLY A 217 -1.59 -5.75 -0.84
C GLY A 217 -1.47 -4.43 -0.08
N ASP A 218 -0.30 -3.79 -0.22
CA ASP A 218 0.02 -2.54 0.47
C ASP A 218 -0.40 -1.29 -0.34
N VAL A 219 -0.82 -0.25 0.37
CA VAL A 219 -1.03 1.10 -0.16
C VAL A 219 -0.28 2.10 0.73
N THR A 220 0.60 2.92 0.16
CA THR A 220 1.34 3.94 0.90
C THR A 220 1.13 5.32 0.30
N ILE A 221 0.51 6.20 1.08
CA ILE A 221 0.28 7.60 0.73
C ILE A 221 1.25 8.45 1.55
N ARG A 222 2.30 8.94 0.92
CA ARG A 222 3.30 9.78 1.60
C ARG A 222 2.73 11.14 1.96
N ALA A 223 3.36 11.83 2.92
CA ALA A 223 3.02 13.20 3.26
C ALA A 223 2.97 14.08 2.00
N GLY A 224 1.90 14.85 1.85
CA GLY A 224 1.64 15.68 0.67
C GLY A 224 1.17 14.91 -0.59
N GLY A 225 1.09 13.59 -0.56
CA GLY A 225 0.50 12.77 -1.63
C GLY A 225 -1.01 12.58 -1.43
N THR A 226 -1.73 12.34 -2.52
CA THR A 226 -3.18 12.14 -2.50
C THR A 226 -3.59 10.86 -3.24
N PHE A 227 -4.27 9.95 -2.55
CA PHE A 227 -5.01 8.86 -3.20
C PHE A 227 -6.47 9.26 -3.31
N LEU A 228 -7.02 9.20 -4.52
CA LEU A 228 -8.42 9.51 -4.80
C LEU A 228 -9.14 8.26 -5.30
N ARG A 229 -10.07 7.72 -4.52
CA ARG A 229 -11.09 6.79 -5.02
C ARG A 229 -12.35 7.58 -5.33
N THR A 230 -12.60 7.85 -6.60
CA THR A 230 -13.75 8.66 -7.05
C THR A 230 -14.68 7.87 -7.96
N GLY A 231 -15.99 8.07 -7.85
CA GLY A 231 -16.97 7.35 -8.66
C GLY A 231 -18.41 7.74 -8.30
N GLY A 232 -19.39 7.09 -8.94
CA GLY A 232 -20.77 7.14 -8.44
C GLY A 232 -20.97 6.13 -7.31
N ASN A 233 -22.23 5.75 -7.06
CA ASN A 233 -22.56 4.75 -6.04
C ASN A 233 -21.65 3.51 -6.16
N GLY A 234 -21.14 3.03 -5.02
CA GLY A 234 -20.24 1.88 -4.95
C GLY A 234 -18.76 2.19 -5.19
N ALA A 235 -18.34 3.47 -5.15
CA ALA A 235 -16.93 3.89 -5.18
C ALA A 235 -16.21 3.58 -3.85
N GLU A 236 -16.20 2.32 -3.47
CA GLU A 236 -15.70 1.82 -2.19
C GLU A 236 -14.19 1.57 -2.24
N TYR A 237 -13.55 1.77 -1.10
CA TYR A 237 -12.20 1.28 -0.81
C TYR A 237 -12.33 0.14 0.17
N ILE A 238 -12.08 -1.09 -0.27
CA ILE A 238 -12.09 -2.28 0.59
C ILE A 238 -10.66 -2.77 0.79
N GLN A 239 -10.24 -2.81 2.04
CA GLN A 239 -9.03 -3.51 2.45
C GLN A 239 -9.39 -4.88 3.00
N SER A 240 -8.96 -5.93 2.30
CA SER A 240 -9.19 -7.32 2.68
C SER A 240 -7.98 -7.98 3.35
N ASP A 241 -6.80 -7.36 3.26
CA ASP A 241 -5.56 -7.70 3.98
C ASP A 241 -4.54 -6.56 3.78
N GLY A 242 -3.27 -6.75 4.16
CA GLY A 242 -2.17 -5.84 3.85
C GLY A 242 -2.22 -4.54 4.63
N ASN A 243 -1.39 -3.55 4.23
CA ASN A 243 -1.26 -2.30 4.96
C ASN A 243 -1.61 -1.07 4.12
N THR A 244 -2.55 -0.26 4.58
CA THR A 244 -2.77 1.11 4.09
C THR A 244 -2.14 2.13 5.04
N VAL A 245 -1.06 2.77 4.60
CA VAL A 245 -0.36 3.82 5.35
C VAL A 245 -0.72 5.20 4.80
N VAL A 246 -1.47 5.98 5.58
CA VAL A 246 -1.94 7.33 5.22
C VAL A 246 -1.12 8.38 5.97
N LYS A 247 -0.06 8.90 5.34
CA LYS A 247 0.68 10.10 5.81
C LYS A 247 0.25 11.37 5.05
N GLY A 248 -0.34 11.22 3.88
CA GLY A 248 -0.96 12.28 3.08
C GLY A 248 -2.48 12.28 3.21
N ALA A 249 -3.19 12.24 2.08
CA ALA A 249 -4.64 12.21 2.03
C ALA A 249 -5.18 10.97 1.29
N LEU A 250 -6.09 10.25 1.93
CA LEU A 250 -6.95 9.25 1.30
C LEU A 250 -8.35 9.84 1.16
N THR A 251 -8.84 10.06 -0.06
CA THR A 251 -10.19 10.56 -0.30
C THR A 251 -11.01 9.51 -1.03
N VAL A 252 -12.16 9.16 -0.47
CA VAL A 252 -13.08 8.15 -0.99
C VAL A 252 -14.49 8.69 -0.97
N ASP A 253 -15.15 8.73 -2.13
CA ASP A 253 -16.48 9.36 -2.28
C ASP A 253 -17.59 8.65 -1.47
N GLU A 254 -17.49 7.32 -1.26
CA GLU A 254 -18.51 6.51 -0.58
C GLU A 254 -18.08 6.06 0.82
N PHE A 255 -17.37 4.95 0.96
CA PHE A 255 -16.85 4.49 2.24
C PHE A 255 -15.52 3.76 2.12
N VAL A 256 -14.75 3.82 3.20
CA VAL A 256 -13.58 2.97 3.42
C VAL A 256 -14.00 1.83 4.33
N ARG A 257 -13.70 0.59 3.96
CA ARG A 257 -13.99 -0.61 4.75
C ARG A 257 -12.73 -1.45 4.94
N LEU A 258 -12.44 -1.80 6.19
CA LEU A 258 -11.37 -2.73 6.57
C LEU A 258 -12.01 -4.05 6.98
N ASP A 259 -11.94 -5.05 6.10
CA ASP A 259 -12.33 -6.42 6.41
C ASP A 259 -11.21 -7.16 7.14
N ALA A 260 -9.95 -6.82 6.85
CA ALA A 260 -8.76 -7.21 7.61
C ALA A 260 -7.57 -6.25 7.32
N GLY A 261 -6.36 -6.66 7.72
CA GLY A 261 -5.13 -5.86 7.55
C GLY A 261 -5.06 -4.67 8.49
N THR A 262 -4.13 -3.75 8.20
CA THR A 262 -3.87 -2.56 9.00
C THR A 262 -4.10 -1.28 8.20
N LEU A 263 -4.76 -0.29 8.80
CA LEU A 263 -4.80 1.09 8.33
C LEU A 263 -4.09 1.98 9.35
N SER A 264 -3.01 2.64 8.93
CA SER A 264 -2.15 3.41 9.82
C SER A 264 -1.72 4.76 9.26
N GLY A 265 -0.98 5.54 10.04
CA GLY A 265 -0.38 6.81 9.60
C GLY A 265 -0.97 8.04 10.26
N SER A 266 -0.42 9.20 9.93
CA SER A 266 -0.73 10.48 10.59
C SER A 266 -1.46 11.49 9.67
N GLY A 267 -2.12 10.98 8.63
CA GLY A 267 -2.74 11.78 7.58
C GLY A 267 -4.25 12.00 7.78
N THR A 268 -4.93 12.32 6.68
CA THR A 268 -6.38 12.53 6.65
C THR A 268 -7.05 11.51 5.75
N ILE A 269 -8.10 10.89 6.25
CA ILE A 269 -9.05 10.06 5.50
C ILE A 269 -10.32 10.87 5.33
N THR A 270 -10.63 11.26 4.10
CA THR A 270 -11.86 11.97 3.74
C THR A 270 -12.81 10.98 3.10
N THR A 271 -13.80 10.56 3.85
CA THR A 271 -14.85 9.66 3.40
C THR A 271 -16.10 9.90 4.25
N PRO A 272 -17.32 9.73 3.73
CA PRO A 272 -18.53 9.73 4.54
C PRO A 272 -18.43 8.81 5.77
N GLN A 273 -17.87 7.60 5.60
CA GLN A 273 -17.71 6.64 6.68
C GLN A 273 -16.48 5.73 6.51
N LEU A 274 -15.71 5.57 7.59
CA LEU A 274 -14.70 4.53 7.74
C LEU A 274 -15.26 3.41 8.62
N VAL A 275 -15.36 2.20 8.08
CA VAL A 275 -15.80 1.00 8.80
C VAL A 275 -14.61 0.08 9.05
N ASN A 276 -14.24 -0.11 10.32
CA ASN A 276 -13.32 -1.17 10.72
C ASN A 276 -14.11 -2.42 11.11
N ALA A 277 -14.24 -3.37 10.19
CA ALA A 277 -15.04 -4.59 10.38
C ALA A 277 -14.24 -5.74 11.00
N GLY A 278 -12.99 -5.91 10.58
CA GLY A 278 -12.10 -7.00 11.01
C GLY A 278 -10.61 -6.66 10.99
N GLY A 279 -10.25 -5.38 10.77
CA GLY A 279 -8.87 -4.92 10.69
C GLY A 279 -8.40 -4.16 11.92
N SER A 280 -7.20 -3.61 11.81
CA SER A 280 -6.57 -2.74 12.80
C SER A 280 -6.52 -1.30 12.30
N VAL A 281 -6.95 -0.34 13.12
CA VAL A 281 -6.69 1.09 12.91
C VAL A 281 -5.61 1.55 13.88
N GLU A 282 -4.51 2.09 13.35
CA GLU A 282 -3.28 2.41 14.10
C GLU A 282 -2.85 3.86 13.80
N PRO A 283 -3.40 4.85 14.52
CA PRO A 283 -3.04 6.24 14.28
C PRO A 283 -1.55 6.49 14.50
N GLY A 284 -0.93 7.23 13.58
CA GLY A 284 0.45 7.68 13.69
C GLY A 284 1.51 6.81 13.00
N ASN A 285 2.76 7.17 13.26
CA ASN A 285 3.95 6.32 13.13
C ASN A 285 4.63 6.28 14.52
N SER A 286 3.80 6.38 15.56
CA SER A 286 4.11 6.29 16.99
C SER A 286 5.08 7.38 17.49
N ALA A 287 4.64 8.45 18.14
CA ALA A 287 3.25 8.90 18.29
C ALA A 287 2.72 9.62 17.03
N GLY A 288 1.40 9.68 16.83
CA GLY A 288 0.79 10.53 15.80
C GLY A 288 -0.73 10.68 15.85
N VAL A 289 -1.25 11.57 15.00
CA VAL A 289 -2.70 11.80 14.86
C VAL A 289 -3.18 11.34 13.50
N LEU A 290 -4.15 10.42 13.46
CA LEU A 290 -4.89 10.07 12.25
C LEU A 290 -6.24 10.78 12.28
N THR A 291 -6.60 11.46 11.19
CA THR A 291 -7.89 12.15 11.09
C THR A 291 -8.84 11.44 10.14
N VAL A 292 -10.06 11.17 10.60
CA VAL A 292 -11.20 10.72 9.79
C VAL A 292 -12.18 11.88 9.68
N ALA A 293 -12.40 12.39 8.47
CA ALA A 293 -13.25 13.58 8.25
C ALA A 293 -14.75 13.27 8.31
N GLY A 294 -15.15 12.01 8.10
CA GLY A 294 -16.53 11.55 8.30
C GLY A 294 -16.67 10.73 9.57
N ASP A 295 -17.58 9.76 9.51
CA ASP A 295 -17.88 8.87 10.64
C ASP A 295 -16.85 7.74 10.77
N TYR A 296 -16.69 7.23 11.99
CA TYR A 296 -15.91 6.04 12.29
C TYR A 296 -16.80 4.97 12.91
N VAL A 297 -16.81 3.77 12.34
CA VAL A 297 -17.54 2.62 12.90
C VAL A 297 -16.57 1.47 13.12
N GLN A 298 -16.30 1.13 14.37
CA GLN A 298 -15.61 -0.10 14.73
C GLN A 298 -16.64 -1.19 15.04
N GLN A 299 -16.53 -2.32 14.34
CA GLN A 299 -17.39 -3.49 14.57
C GLN A 299 -16.69 -4.48 15.51
N ALA A 300 -17.40 -5.56 15.87
CA ALA A 300 -16.91 -6.53 16.85
C ALA A 300 -15.58 -7.22 16.49
N GLY A 301 -15.25 -7.32 15.20
CA GLY A 301 -13.98 -7.87 14.73
C GLY A 301 -12.85 -6.84 14.59
N GLY A 302 -13.15 -5.54 14.72
CA GLY A 302 -12.15 -4.47 14.56
C GLY A 302 -11.38 -4.18 15.85
N GLU A 303 -10.14 -3.75 15.68
CA GLU A 303 -9.25 -3.27 16.75
C GLU A 303 -8.83 -1.80 16.49
N LEU A 304 -8.82 -0.97 17.54
CA LEU A 304 -8.09 0.30 17.57
C LEU A 304 -6.82 0.08 18.37
N ARG A 305 -5.65 0.37 17.80
CA ARG A 305 -4.36 0.32 18.52
C ARG A 305 -3.86 1.72 18.80
N ILE A 306 -3.38 1.94 20.02
CA ILE A 306 -2.89 3.23 20.51
C ILE A 306 -1.57 3.02 21.23
N GLU A 307 -0.53 3.75 20.82
CA GLU A 307 0.77 3.73 21.46
C GLU A 307 0.94 4.96 22.38
N LEU A 308 1.47 4.73 23.58
CA LEU A 308 1.63 5.73 24.64
C LEU A 308 3.11 5.90 25.00
N GLY A 309 3.60 7.14 24.95
CA GLY A 309 4.91 7.58 25.45
C GLY A 309 4.82 8.79 26.41
N GLY A 310 3.61 9.28 26.69
CA GLY A 310 3.34 10.44 27.54
C GLY A 310 1.95 11.02 27.29
N PRO A 311 1.50 12.03 28.06
CA PRO A 311 0.11 12.49 28.05
C PRO A 311 -0.27 13.40 26.88
N GLN A 312 0.68 13.89 26.08
CA GLN A 312 0.42 14.83 24.99
C GLN A 312 0.03 14.11 23.69
N PRO A 313 -1.23 14.23 23.20
CA PRO A 313 -1.66 13.55 21.98
C PRO A 313 -0.90 14.05 20.76
N GLY A 314 -0.64 13.14 19.82
CA GLY A 314 0.04 13.38 18.56
C GLY A 314 1.57 13.42 18.66
N SER A 315 2.13 13.93 19.76
CA SER A 315 3.59 14.01 19.95
C SER A 315 4.15 13.04 20.97
N GLN A 316 3.33 12.56 21.90
CA GLN A 316 3.73 11.59 22.93
C GLN A 316 2.84 10.35 22.93
N HIS A 317 1.61 10.43 22.44
CA HIS A 317 0.77 9.24 22.24
C HIS A 317 -0.12 9.38 21.01
N ASP A 318 -0.64 8.26 20.54
CA ASP A 318 -1.49 8.24 19.36
C ASP A 318 -2.89 8.78 19.63
N GLN A 319 -3.48 9.42 18.63
CA GLN A 319 -4.86 9.87 18.70
C GLN A 319 -5.61 9.64 17.39
N LEU A 320 -6.79 9.04 17.48
CA LEU A 320 -7.76 9.03 16.40
C LEU A 320 -8.70 10.25 16.53
N VAL A 321 -8.68 11.13 15.53
CA VAL A 321 -9.59 12.28 15.47
C VAL A 321 -10.67 11.99 14.44
N VAL A 322 -11.90 11.81 14.89
CA VAL A 322 -13.09 11.64 14.05
C VAL A 322 -13.83 12.97 14.03
N GLN A 323 -14.11 13.52 12.86
CA GLN A 323 -14.85 14.78 12.74
C GLN A 323 -16.37 14.56 12.74
N GLY A 324 -16.83 13.39 12.26
CA GLY A 324 -18.20 12.91 12.39
C GLY A 324 -18.44 12.12 13.68
N ASP A 325 -19.40 11.20 13.64
CA ASP A 325 -19.73 10.33 14.78
C ASP A 325 -18.81 9.10 14.84
N ALA A 326 -18.48 8.67 16.06
CA ALA A 326 -17.78 7.42 16.33
C ALA A 326 -18.71 6.40 17.00
N ALA A 327 -18.85 5.22 16.40
CA ALA A 327 -19.55 4.07 16.97
C ALA A 327 -18.55 2.95 17.29
N LEU A 328 -18.44 2.56 18.56
CA LEU A 328 -17.39 1.67 19.05
C LEU A 328 -17.93 0.29 19.44
N ALA A 329 -17.18 -0.74 19.04
CA ALA A 329 -17.31 -2.14 19.45
C ALA A 329 -15.92 -2.79 19.37
N GLY A 330 -15.81 -4.11 19.55
CA GLY A 330 -14.54 -4.83 19.36
C GLY A 330 -13.49 -4.44 20.39
N ALA A 331 -12.22 -4.40 19.99
CA ALA A 331 -11.10 -4.25 20.91
C ALA A 331 -10.43 -2.87 20.86
N LEU A 332 -9.92 -2.43 22.00
CA LEU A 332 -8.89 -1.41 22.13
C LEU A 332 -7.61 -2.08 22.63
N ARG A 333 -6.49 -1.83 21.96
CA ARG A 333 -5.18 -2.34 22.35
C ARG A 333 -4.21 -1.20 22.60
N VAL A 334 -3.70 -1.11 23.82
CA VAL A 334 -2.77 -0.07 24.28
C VAL A 334 -1.36 -0.64 24.32
N LEU A 335 -0.41 0.10 23.77
CA LEU A 335 1.00 -0.28 23.68
C LEU A 335 1.90 0.82 24.24
N PRO A 336 3.02 0.48 24.91
CA PRO A 336 4.01 1.46 25.31
C PRO A 336 4.95 1.83 24.14
N ILE A 337 5.34 3.10 24.04
CA ILE A 337 6.43 3.58 23.18
C ILE A 337 7.72 3.53 24.00
N ASP A 338 8.79 2.94 23.45
CA ASP A 338 10.13 2.93 24.05
C ASP A 338 10.17 2.50 25.54
N GLY A 339 9.33 1.54 25.93
CA GLY A 339 9.26 1.03 27.30
C GLY A 339 8.57 1.98 28.29
N PHE A 340 7.77 2.93 27.81
CA PHE A 340 6.97 3.82 28.64
C PHE A 340 6.12 3.05 29.66
N VAL A 341 6.21 3.43 30.93
CA VAL A 341 5.41 2.88 32.03
C VAL A 341 4.36 3.93 32.45
N PRO A 342 3.07 3.72 32.14
CA PRO A 342 2.00 4.61 32.60
C PRO A 342 1.91 4.63 34.13
N GLN A 343 1.67 5.79 34.74
CA GLN A 343 1.52 5.93 36.20
C GLN A 343 0.06 5.78 36.63
N LEU A 344 -0.18 5.29 37.86
CA LEU A 344 -1.53 5.16 38.39
C LEU A 344 -2.31 6.50 38.33
N GLY A 345 -3.53 6.46 37.81
CA GLY A 345 -4.38 7.64 37.62
C GLY A 345 -4.01 8.56 36.44
N GLN A 346 -2.90 8.27 35.74
CA GLN A 346 -2.56 9.00 34.51
C GLN A 346 -3.62 8.74 33.43
N SER A 347 -4.00 9.79 32.69
CA SER A 347 -5.08 9.74 31.72
C SER A 347 -4.64 10.19 30.34
N PHE A 348 -5.17 9.54 29.30
CA PHE A 348 -4.84 9.78 27.90
C PHE A 348 -6.12 9.90 27.07
N VAL A 349 -6.26 11.01 26.33
CA VAL A 349 -7.37 11.17 25.38
C VAL A 349 -6.94 10.56 24.04
N ILE A 350 -7.48 9.38 23.74
CA ILE A 350 -7.05 8.55 22.61
C ILE A 350 -7.97 8.68 21.39
N LEU A 351 -9.20 9.14 21.61
CA LEU A 351 -10.17 9.39 20.54
C LEU A 351 -10.99 10.64 20.84
N THR A 352 -11.22 11.46 19.82
CA THR A 352 -12.20 12.54 19.84
C THR A 352 -13.17 12.38 18.67
N ALA A 353 -14.46 12.66 18.88
CA ALA A 353 -15.49 12.57 17.85
C ALA A 353 -16.47 13.77 17.93
N GLY A 354 -17.30 13.94 16.89
CA GLY A 354 -18.47 14.83 16.92
C GLY A 354 -19.58 14.29 17.83
N GLY A 355 -19.78 12.97 17.81
CA GLY A 355 -20.65 12.21 18.71
C GLY A 355 -20.05 10.83 18.99
N LEU A 356 -20.41 10.21 20.12
CA LEU A 356 -19.86 8.92 20.53
C LEU A 356 -20.98 7.98 20.97
N SER A 357 -20.91 6.73 20.50
CA SER A 357 -21.83 5.66 20.88
C SER A 357 -21.11 4.31 20.97
N GLY A 358 -21.69 3.37 21.72
CA GLY A 358 -21.06 2.08 21.98
C GLY A 358 -19.85 2.19 22.92
N THR A 359 -19.17 1.07 23.13
CA THR A 359 -17.97 0.94 23.96
C THR A 359 -17.09 -0.17 23.39
N PHE A 360 -15.80 -0.16 23.68
CA PHE A 360 -14.96 -1.34 23.42
C PHE A 360 -15.42 -2.51 24.30
N ALA A 361 -15.49 -3.70 23.71
CA ALA A 361 -15.82 -4.94 24.40
C ALA A 361 -14.61 -5.50 25.17
N GLU A 362 -13.41 -5.24 24.65
CA GLU A 362 -12.14 -5.66 25.24
C GLU A 362 -11.14 -4.49 25.24
N VAL A 363 -10.41 -4.35 26.33
CA VAL A 363 -9.32 -3.37 26.47
C VAL A 363 -8.10 -4.13 26.96
N THR A 364 -7.05 -4.18 26.14
CA THR A 364 -5.79 -4.85 26.46
C THR A 364 -4.64 -3.86 26.47
N GLY A 365 -3.58 -4.19 27.21
CA GLY A 365 -2.37 -3.37 27.29
C GLY A 365 -1.62 -3.61 28.59
N PRO A 366 -0.55 -2.86 28.85
CA PRO A 366 0.17 -2.93 30.11
C PRO A 366 -0.74 -2.44 31.26
N GLY A 367 -1.05 -3.33 32.21
CA GLY A 367 -1.88 -3.03 33.39
C GLY A 367 -3.39 -3.03 33.13
N ALA A 368 -4.16 -2.45 34.04
CA ALA A 368 -5.62 -2.34 33.95
C ALA A 368 -6.06 -0.91 33.67
N TRP A 369 -7.08 -0.76 32.83
CA TRP A 369 -7.55 0.55 32.33
C TRP A 369 -9.02 0.77 32.65
N SER A 370 -9.36 1.94 33.16
CA SER A 370 -10.74 2.45 33.09
C SER A 370 -10.90 3.29 31.84
N VAL A 371 -12.03 3.13 31.15
CA VAL A 371 -12.35 3.92 29.95
C VAL A 371 -13.56 4.80 30.20
N ASP A 372 -13.37 6.11 30.04
CA ASP A 372 -14.45 7.10 30.02
C ASP A 372 -14.82 7.46 28.58
N TYR A 373 -16.13 7.43 28.31
CA TYR A 373 -16.73 7.70 27.00
C TYR A 373 -17.55 9.02 27.00
N SER A 374 -17.30 9.90 27.97
CA SER A 374 -18.03 11.16 28.12
C SER A 374 -17.59 12.22 27.10
N ASN A 375 -18.47 13.19 26.83
CA ASN A 375 -18.12 14.41 26.07
C ASN A 375 -17.57 14.18 24.65
N ALA A 376 -18.03 13.12 23.98
CA ALA A 376 -17.55 12.71 22.65
C ALA A 376 -16.03 12.47 22.60
N ARG A 377 -15.48 11.92 23.69
CA ARG A 377 -14.07 11.53 23.80
C ARG A 377 -13.98 10.14 24.39
N VAL A 378 -12.92 9.43 24.02
CA VAL A 378 -12.46 8.26 24.77
C VAL A 378 -11.22 8.66 25.54
N THR A 379 -11.33 8.60 26.87
CA THR A 379 -10.21 8.81 27.77
C THR A 379 -9.93 7.51 28.50
N ILE A 380 -8.71 6.99 28.39
CA ILE A 380 -8.25 5.87 29.20
C ILE A 380 -7.48 6.39 30.39
N THR A 381 -7.71 5.79 31.56
CA THR A 381 -7.01 6.11 32.81
C THR A 381 -6.45 4.83 33.39
N VAL A 382 -5.18 4.88 33.80
CA VAL A 382 -4.50 3.75 34.44
C VAL A 382 -5.16 3.48 35.79
N GLN A 383 -5.72 2.28 35.97
CA GLN A 383 -6.33 1.81 37.23
C GLN A 383 -5.40 0.89 38.01
N GLN A 384 -4.55 0.15 37.30
CA GLN A 384 -3.46 -0.63 37.85
C GLN A 384 -2.31 -0.54 36.85
N THR A 385 -1.10 -0.30 37.34
CA THR A 385 0.11 -0.42 36.52
C THR A 385 0.40 -1.91 36.29
N PRO A 386 1.17 -2.28 35.26
CA PRO A 386 1.75 -3.62 35.20
C PRO A 386 2.45 -3.91 36.52
N ASP A 387 2.19 -5.07 37.09
CA ASP A 387 2.88 -5.47 38.30
C ASP A 387 4.36 -5.71 37.96
N PRO A 388 5.31 -5.03 38.63
CA PRO A 388 6.72 -5.39 38.52
C PRO A 388 7.04 -6.75 39.18
N GLY A 389 6.16 -7.25 40.06
CA GLY A 389 6.23 -8.54 40.73
C GLY A 389 5.56 -9.68 39.97
N LEU A 390 5.84 -10.90 40.43
CA LEU A 390 5.30 -12.17 39.94
C LEU A 390 3.95 -12.53 40.61
N ASP A 391 3.67 -12.00 41.80
CA ASP A 391 2.54 -12.48 42.62
C ASP A 391 1.25 -11.63 42.53
N GLY A 392 1.30 -10.48 41.87
CA GLY A 392 0.12 -9.66 41.60
C GLY A 392 -0.18 -8.63 42.71
N ASP A 393 0.69 -8.43 43.70
CA ASP A 393 0.46 -7.57 44.86
C ASP A 393 1.01 -6.14 44.73
N CYS A 394 1.58 -5.80 43.57
CA CYS A 394 2.06 -4.46 43.23
C CYS A 394 3.33 -4.00 43.97
N ASP A 395 4.13 -4.94 44.47
CA ASP A 395 5.53 -4.70 44.82
C ASP A 395 6.46 -5.80 44.31
N VAL A 396 7.78 -5.60 44.47
CA VAL A 396 8.78 -6.65 44.22
C VAL A 396 9.41 -6.97 45.57
N ASP A 397 8.98 -8.04 46.22
CA ASP A 397 9.48 -8.40 47.54
C ASP A 397 9.85 -9.89 47.66
N LEU A 398 9.82 -10.41 48.90
CA LEU A 398 10.14 -11.80 49.15
C LEU A 398 9.07 -12.77 48.62
N GLY A 399 7.83 -12.32 48.41
CA GLY A 399 6.76 -13.03 47.74
C GLY A 399 7.13 -13.36 46.30
N ASP A 400 7.55 -12.36 45.53
CA ASP A 400 7.99 -12.55 44.15
C ASP A 400 9.25 -13.39 44.07
N LEU A 401 10.23 -13.12 44.95
CA LEU A 401 11.43 -13.94 45.02
C LEU A 401 11.08 -15.40 45.32
N ALA A 402 10.10 -15.67 46.18
CA ALA A 402 9.68 -17.02 46.48
C ALA A 402 8.99 -17.69 45.28
N LEU A 403 8.21 -16.95 44.50
CA LEU A 403 7.62 -17.46 43.25
C LEU A 403 8.68 -17.76 42.19
N LEU A 404 9.62 -16.84 41.96
CA LEU A 404 10.72 -17.06 41.02
C LEU A 404 11.55 -18.28 41.41
N LEU A 405 11.91 -18.39 42.69
CA LEU A 405 12.69 -19.52 43.19
C LEU A 405 11.92 -20.85 43.16
N ALA A 406 10.58 -20.80 43.24
CA ALA A 406 9.74 -21.99 43.09
C ALA A 406 9.71 -22.50 41.64
N ASP A 407 9.92 -21.60 40.68
CA ASP A 407 9.96 -21.89 39.24
C ASP A 407 11.40 -22.06 38.68
N PHE A 408 12.42 -21.90 39.53
CA PHE A 408 13.82 -21.93 39.11
C PHE A 408 14.23 -23.24 38.43
N GLY A 409 14.76 -23.13 37.22
CA GLY A 409 15.08 -24.24 36.33
C GLY A 409 13.90 -24.72 35.46
N CYS A 410 12.78 -23.99 35.45
CA CYS A 410 11.75 -24.14 34.42
C CYS A 410 12.36 -23.90 33.02
N SER A 411 11.88 -24.61 32.00
CA SER A 411 12.33 -24.43 30.62
C SER A 411 11.19 -24.74 29.64
N GLY A 412 11.07 -23.92 28.59
CA GLY A 412 10.00 -23.96 27.59
C GLY A 412 8.93 -22.88 27.81
N ASP A 413 7.98 -22.80 26.89
CA ASP A 413 6.96 -21.75 26.93
C ASP A 413 6.11 -21.80 28.22
N GLY A 414 6.00 -20.66 28.91
CA GLY A 414 5.07 -20.47 30.03
C GLY A 414 5.66 -20.63 31.43
N CYS A 415 6.97 -20.47 31.60
CA CYS A 415 7.60 -20.33 32.91
C CYS A 415 7.22 -18.97 33.52
N PRO A 416 6.42 -18.92 34.61
CA PRO A 416 6.04 -17.65 35.20
C PRO A 416 7.23 -16.83 35.71
N GLY A 417 8.36 -17.47 36.04
CA GLY A 417 9.58 -16.80 36.49
C GLY A 417 10.49 -16.26 35.38
N ASP A 418 10.15 -16.46 34.10
CA ASP A 418 10.90 -15.95 32.93
C ASP A 418 10.64 -14.43 32.76
N LEU A 419 11.45 -13.62 33.42
CA LEU A 419 11.33 -12.17 33.48
C LEU A 419 12.08 -11.47 32.34
N ASP A 420 13.08 -12.11 31.73
CA ASP A 420 13.81 -11.54 30.59
C ASP A 420 13.32 -12.04 29.22
N GLY A 421 12.44 -13.06 29.21
CA GLY A 421 11.71 -13.57 28.06
C GLY A 421 12.53 -14.50 27.18
N ASP A 422 13.56 -15.16 27.72
CA ASP A 422 14.43 -16.06 26.96
C ASP A 422 13.96 -17.53 26.92
N GLY A 423 12.86 -17.84 27.63
CA GLY A 423 12.19 -19.12 27.62
C GLY A 423 12.64 -20.09 28.71
N ASP A 424 13.43 -19.64 29.69
CA ASP A 424 13.69 -20.39 30.91
C ASP A 424 13.60 -19.51 32.18
N THR A 425 13.78 -20.11 33.36
CA THR A 425 13.83 -19.36 34.63
C THR A 425 15.14 -19.65 35.33
N ASP A 426 16.09 -18.74 35.26
CA ASP A 426 17.44 -18.94 35.72
C ASP A 426 18.03 -17.76 36.52
N PHE A 427 19.37 -17.70 36.62
CA PHE A 427 20.04 -16.65 37.38
C PHE A 427 19.88 -15.25 36.76
N THR A 428 19.54 -15.17 35.49
CA THR A 428 19.32 -13.93 34.74
C THR A 428 17.99 -13.33 35.16
N ASP A 429 16.93 -14.13 35.27
CA ASP A 429 15.65 -13.68 35.84
C ASP A 429 15.76 -13.28 37.30
N LEU A 430 16.48 -14.08 38.09
CA LEU A 430 16.76 -13.73 39.48
C LEU A 430 17.49 -12.39 39.56
N ALA A 431 18.42 -12.11 38.65
CA ALA A 431 19.09 -10.82 38.59
C ALA A 431 18.13 -9.68 38.20
N VAL A 432 17.19 -9.91 37.29
CA VAL A 432 16.13 -8.96 36.93
C VAL A 432 15.24 -8.65 38.14
N LEU A 433 14.75 -9.68 38.84
CA LEU A 433 13.92 -9.51 40.04
C LEU A 433 14.67 -8.75 41.13
N LEU A 434 15.91 -9.16 41.44
CA LEU A 434 16.71 -8.52 42.49
C LEU A 434 17.13 -7.09 42.13
N ALA A 435 17.34 -6.78 40.86
CA ALA A 435 17.62 -5.42 40.41
C ALA A 435 16.43 -4.48 40.67
N ASN A 436 15.22 -5.03 40.74
CA ASN A 436 13.99 -4.30 41.01
C ASN A 436 13.43 -4.56 42.42
N PHE A 437 14.17 -5.22 43.32
CA PHE A 437 13.69 -5.56 44.66
C PHE A 437 13.36 -4.31 45.50
N GLY A 438 12.18 -4.31 46.08
CA GLY A 438 11.57 -3.18 46.78
C GLY A 438 10.94 -2.15 45.84
N ALA A 439 10.88 -2.40 44.53
CA ALA A 439 10.08 -1.60 43.62
C ALA A 439 8.61 -1.73 44.00
N LEU A 440 7.89 -0.62 43.94
CA LEU A 440 6.45 -0.57 44.06
C LEU A 440 5.90 -0.23 42.68
N CYS A 441 4.67 -0.63 42.39
CA CYS A 441 3.88 0.00 41.33
C CYS A 441 3.98 1.54 41.44
N PRO A 442 4.29 2.27 40.34
CA PRO A 442 4.45 3.73 40.37
C PRO A 442 3.19 4.54 40.68
#